data_AF-A0A1G2FY00-F1
#
_entry.id   AF-A0A1G2FY00-F1
#
_cell.length_a   1.000
_cell.length_b   1.000
_cell.length_c   1.000
_cell.angle_alpha   90.00
_cell.angle_beta   90.00
_cell.angle_gamma   90.00
#
_symmetry.space_group_name_H-M   'P 1'
#
loop_
_entity.id
_entity.type
_entity.pdbx_description
1 polymer ?
#
loop_
_entity_poly.entity_id
_entity_poly.type
_entity_poly.pdbx_seq_one_letter_code
_entity_poly.pdbx_strand_id
1 'polypeptide(L)'
;MKRLMFGQRTDLAMKFFVACVALPFLGAVLAVIGFAAQNTTSMVLGIICVPLAFIALTISLQLGYEVKHGDSGHPLFFERWVVKKHN
;
A
#
# COMPACT_ATOMS: atom_id res chain seq x y z
N MET A 1 -3.41 -20.61 12.93
CA MET A 1 -3.52 -19.38 12.11
C MET A 1 -4.86 -19.40 11.37
N LYS A 2 -5.79 -18.49 11.67
CA LYS A 2 -7.00 -18.33 10.84
C LYS A 2 -6.55 -17.77 9.49
N ARG A 3 -6.64 -18.59 8.43
CA ARG A 3 -6.29 -18.17 7.07
C ARG A 3 -7.28 -17.08 6.62
N LEU A 4 -6.77 -15.96 6.08
CA LEU A 4 -7.62 -14.98 5.41
C LEU A 4 -8.33 -15.66 4.22
N MET A 5 -9.65 -15.59 4.18
CA MET A 5 -10.43 -16.15 3.08
C MET A 5 -10.11 -15.42 1.77
N PHE A 6 -10.27 -16.09 0.62
CA PHE A 6 -10.02 -15.54 -0.72
C PHE A 6 -10.70 -14.17 -0.96
N GLY A 7 -11.92 -13.98 -0.43
CA GLY A 7 -12.63 -12.70 -0.48
C GLY A 7 -11.96 -11.57 0.30
N GLN A 8 -11.27 -11.87 1.40
CA GLN A 8 -10.54 -10.87 2.17
C GLN A 8 -9.22 -10.49 1.48
N ARG A 9 -8.56 -11.43 0.78
CA ARG A 9 -7.35 -11.15 -0.01
C ARG A 9 -7.63 -10.22 -1.18
N THR A 10 -8.75 -10.43 -1.88
CA THR A 10 -9.18 -9.58 -3.00
C THR A 10 -9.60 -8.19 -2.54
N ASP A 11 -10.35 -8.07 -1.43
CA ASP A 11 -10.69 -6.78 -0.82
C ASP A 11 -9.44 -6.00 -0.37
N LEU A 12 -8.46 -6.68 0.22
CA LEU A 12 -7.20 -6.05 0.62
C LEU A 12 -6.38 -5.59 -0.59
N ALA A 13 -6.27 -6.42 -1.63
CA ALA A 13 -5.60 -6.06 -2.88
C ALA A 13 -6.21 -4.80 -3.50
N MET A 14 -7.54 -4.72 -3.53
CA MET A 14 -8.26 -3.57 -4.05
C MET A 14 -8.01 -2.31 -3.22
N LYS A 15 -7.94 -2.41 -1.88
CA LYS A 15 -7.58 -1.28 -1.01
C LYS A 15 -6.16 -0.76 -1.28
N PHE A 16 -5.19 -1.65 -1.45
CA PHE A 16 -3.82 -1.25 -1.79
C PHE A 16 -3.72 -0.65 -3.20
N PHE A 17 -4.51 -1.16 -4.14
CA PHE A 17 -4.61 -0.57 -5.48
C PHE A 17 -5.18 0.86 -5.42
N VAL A 18 -6.28 1.07 -4.68
CA VAL A 18 -6.87 2.40 -4.47
C VAL A 18 -5.87 3.33 -3.79
N ALA A 19 -5.15 2.86 -2.76
CA ALA A 19 -4.11 3.64 -2.10
C ALA A 19 -2.96 4.01 -3.05
N CYS A 20 -2.54 3.08 -3.92
CA CYS A 20 -1.54 3.33 -4.95
C CYS A 20 -1.95 4.47 -5.90
N VAL A 21 -3.23 4.56 -6.26
CA VAL A 21 -3.73 5.63 -7.13
C VAL A 21 -3.92 6.93 -6.35
N ALA A 22 -4.42 6.88 -5.11
CA ALA A 22 -4.75 8.07 -4.33
C ALA A 22 -3.50 8.80 -3.75
N LEU A 23 -2.49 8.05 -3.31
CA LEU A 23 -1.29 8.60 -2.68
C LEU A 23 -0.50 9.59 -3.58
N PRO A 24 -0.29 9.34 -4.88
CA PRO A 24 0.36 10.28 -5.78
C PRO A 24 -0.40 11.60 -5.93
N PHE A 25 -1.74 11.56 -6.03
CA PHE A 25 -2.54 12.80 -6.11
C PHE A 25 -2.43 13.60 -4.82
N LEU A 26 -2.56 12.94 -3.67
CA LEU A 26 -2.42 13.60 -2.36
C LEU A 26 -1.01 14.19 -2.21
N GLY A 27 0.02 13.43 -2.58
CA GLY A 27 1.42 13.85 -2.52
C GLY A 27 1.73 15.03 -3.43
N ALA A 28 1.19 15.05 -4.64
CA ALA A 28 1.34 16.18 -5.57
C ALA A 28 0.71 17.46 -4.99
N VAL A 29 -0.50 17.37 -4.42
CA VAL A 29 -1.15 18.52 -3.78
C VAL A 29 -0.32 19.02 -2.59
N LEU A 30 0.16 18.14 -1.72
CA LEU A 30 1.04 18.48 -0.60
C LEU A 30 2.35 19.13 -1.04
N ALA A 31 2.96 18.63 -2.12
CA ALA A 31 4.19 19.19 -2.67
C ALA A 31 3.97 20.59 -3.24
N VAL A 32 2.87 20.81 -3.97
CA VAL A 32 2.52 22.13 -4.53
C VAL A 32 2.23 23.15 -3.41
N ILE A 33 1.44 22.76 -2.41
CA ILE A 33 1.14 23.61 -1.24
C ILE A 33 2.44 23.91 -0.47
N GLY A 34 3.28 22.91 -0.25
CA GLY A 34 4.56 23.06 0.42
C GLY A 34 5.50 24.02 -0.31
N PHE A 35 5.56 23.92 -1.64
CA PHE A 35 6.34 24.83 -2.47
C PHE A 35 5.80 26.27 -2.38
N ALA A 36 4.48 26.45 -2.48
CA ALA A 36 3.84 27.76 -2.37
C ALA A 36 4.04 28.41 -0.99
N ALA A 37 4.01 27.61 0.07
CA ALA A 37 4.21 28.07 1.45
C ALA A 37 5.70 28.12 1.88
N GLN A 38 6.64 27.81 0.99
CA GLN A 38 8.07 27.64 1.30
C GLN A 38 8.33 26.69 2.49
N ASN A 39 7.41 25.73 2.70
CA ASN A 39 7.49 24.76 3.77
C ASN A 39 8.13 23.47 3.26
N THR A 40 9.42 23.31 3.57
CA THR A 40 10.21 22.13 3.20
C THR A 40 9.62 20.83 3.75
N THR A 41 8.99 20.86 4.92
CA THR A 41 8.36 19.67 5.52
C THR A 41 7.22 19.15 4.64
N SER A 42 6.36 20.04 4.17
CA SER A 42 5.23 19.69 3.30
C SER A 42 5.68 19.20 1.92
N MET A 43 6.75 19.79 1.36
CA MET A 43 7.36 19.28 0.13
C MET A 43 7.93 17.87 0.30
N VAL A 44 8.68 17.62 1.37
CA VAL A 44 9.27 16.31 1.64
C VAL A 44 8.18 15.26 1.85
N LEU A 45 7.12 15.58 2.59
CA LEU A 45 5.96 14.69 2.76
C LEU A 45 5.30 14.35 1.41
N GLY A 46 5.13 15.33 0.53
CA GLY A 46 4.59 15.11 -0.81
C GLY A 46 5.47 14.17 -1.66
N ILE A 47 6.79 14.30 -1.57
CA ILE A 47 7.74 13.43 -2.28
C ILE A 47 7.68 12.00 -1.74
N ILE A 48 7.56 11.81 -0.42
CA ILE A 48 7.47 10.49 0.24
C ILE A 48 6.21 9.71 -0.19
N CYS A 49 5.15 10.38 -0.63
CA CYS A 49 3.96 9.70 -1.16
C CYS A 49 4.26 8.85 -2.41
N VAL A 50 5.28 9.20 -3.20
CA VAL A 50 5.65 8.46 -4.42
C VAL A 50 6.20 7.05 -4.11
N PRO A 51 7.23 6.86 -3.26
CA PRO A 51 7.69 5.52 -2.89
C PRO A 51 6.61 4.73 -2.12
N LEU A 52 5.76 5.40 -1.32
CA LEU A 52 4.64 4.73 -0.66
C LEU A 52 3.61 4.17 -1.67
N ALA A 53 3.32 4.90 -2.74
CA ALA A 53 2.46 4.41 -3.82
C ALA A 53 3.07 3.19 -4.52
N PHE A 54 4.39 3.19 -4.75
CA PHE A 54 5.10 2.05 -5.34
C PHE A 54 5.06 0.80 -4.44
N ILE A 55 5.19 0.98 -3.12
CA ILE A 55 5.02 -0.11 -2.15
C ILE A 55 3.58 -0.65 -2.18
N ALA A 56 2.57 0.23 -2.23
CA ALA A 56 1.19 -0.19 -2.34
C ALA A 56 0.91 -0.97 -3.64
N LEU A 57 1.51 -0.56 -4.76
CA LEU A 57 1.42 -1.27 -6.05
C LEU A 57 2.01 -2.67 -5.98
N THR A 58 3.23 -2.81 -5.44
CA THR A 58 3.91 -4.11 -5.34
C THR A 58 3.11 -5.08 -4.48
N ILE A 59 2.56 -4.61 -3.35
CA ILE A 59 1.66 -5.39 -2.50
C ILE A 59 0.40 -5.82 -3.27
N SER A 60 -0.26 -4.88 -3.96
CA SER A 60 -1.46 -5.17 -4.76
C SER A 60 -1.21 -6.21 -5.85
N LEU A 61 -0.08 -6.12 -6.57
CA LEU A 61 0.28 -7.06 -7.63
C LEU A 61 0.57 -8.45 -7.07
N GLN A 62 1.28 -8.52 -5.94
CA GLN A 62 1.62 -9.79 -5.31
C GLN A 62 0.38 -10.50 -4.76
N LEU A 63 -0.54 -9.77 -4.12
CA LEU A 63 -1.86 -10.28 -3.74
C LEU A 63 -2.67 -10.78 -4.94
N GLY A 64 -2.68 -10.02 -6.04
CA GLY A 64 -3.37 -10.41 -7.27
C GLY A 64 -2.78 -11.67 -7.91
N TYR A 65 -1.46 -11.82 -7.86
CA TYR A 65 -0.75 -13.01 -8.35
C TYR A 65 -1.09 -14.25 -7.51
N GLU A 66 -1.09 -14.13 -6.18
CA GLU A 66 -1.46 -15.21 -5.26
C GLU A 66 -2.93 -15.65 -5.42
N VAL A 67 -3.83 -14.70 -5.64
CA VAL A 67 -5.25 -14.95 -5.96
C VAL A 67 -5.39 -15.72 -7.27
N LYS A 68 -4.61 -15.40 -8.30
CA LYS A 68 -4.66 -16.08 -9.61
C LYS A 68 -4.02 -17.47 -9.61
N HIS A 69 -2.94 -17.67 -8.89
CA HIS A 69 -2.16 -18.92 -8.94
C HIS A 69 -2.51 -19.90 -7.82
N GLY A 70 -3.53 -19.60 -7.01
CA GLY A 70 -4.07 -20.52 -6.01
C GLY A 70 -3.09 -20.87 -4.90
N ASP A 71 -2.02 -20.09 -4.74
CA ASP A 71 -0.95 -20.36 -3.79
C ASP A 71 -1.42 -19.99 -2.37
N SER A 72 -2.27 -20.87 -1.87
CA SER A 72 -2.90 -20.84 -0.56
C SER A 72 -1.90 -21.23 0.54
N GLY A 73 -0.65 -21.57 0.15
CA GLY A 73 0.38 -22.16 0.99
C GLY A 73 1.40 -21.17 1.54
N HIS A 74 1.60 -20.02 0.89
CA HIS A 74 2.55 -19.01 1.36
C HIS A 74 1.84 -17.92 2.20
N PRO A 75 2.31 -17.65 3.44
CA PRO A 75 1.82 -16.53 4.21
C PRO A 75 2.16 -15.23 3.48
N LEU A 76 1.21 -14.30 3.45
CA LEU A 76 1.42 -12.99 2.84
C LEU A 76 2.68 -12.37 3.47
N PHE A 77 3.54 -11.72 2.67
CA PHE A 77 4.76 -11.09 3.21
C PHE A 77 4.43 -10.18 4.40
N PHE A 78 3.32 -9.44 4.33
CA PHE A 78 2.81 -8.59 5.40
C PHE A 78 2.06 -9.33 6.52
N GLU A 79 1.56 -10.56 6.34
CA GLU A 79 1.03 -11.36 7.46
C GLU A 79 2.12 -11.59 8.51
N ARG A 80 3.37 -11.82 8.09
CA ARG A 80 4.51 -11.91 9.03
C ARG A 80 4.75 -10.62 9.82
N TRP A 81 4.46 -9.46 9.23
CA TRP A 81 4.61 -8.15 9.88
C TRP A 81 3.40 -7.75 10.73
N VAL A 82 2.18 -8.06 10.28
CA VAL A 82 0.92 -7.76 10.98
C VAL A 82 0.72 -8.69 12.18
N VAL A 83 1.04 -9.98 12.05
CA VAL A 83 0.95 -10.95 13.15
C VAL A 83 1.92 -10.59 14.29
N LYS A 84 3.08 -9.99 13.99
CA LYS A 84 4.04 -9.54 15.01
C LYS A 84 3.55 -8.33 15.83
N LYS A 85 2.46 -7.66 15.42
CA LYS A 85 1.87 -6.53 16.15
C LYS A 85 0.74 -6.94 17.10
N HIS A 86 0.31 -8.20 17.06
CA HIS A 86 -0.83 -8.72 17.86
C HIS A 86 -0.42 -9.76 18.92
N ASN A 87 0.87 -10.04 19.10
CA ASN A 87 1.46 -10.75 20.25
C ASN A 87 2.45 -9.82 20.95
#